data_AF-A0A932NM43-F1
#
_entry.id   AF-A0A932NM43-F1
#
_cell.length_a   1.000
_cell.length_b   1.000
_cell.length_c   1.000
_cell.angle_alpha   90.00
_cell.angle_beta   90.00
_cell.angle_gamma   90.00
#
_symmetry.space_group_name_H-M   'P 1'
#
loop_
_entity.id
_entity.type
_entity.pdbx_description
1 polymer ?
#
loop_
_entity_poly.entity_id
_entity_poly.type
_entity_poly.pdbx_seq_one_letter_code
_entity_poly.pdbx_strand_id
1 'polypeptide(L)'
;MRAAILATLLLAASSAGAQIFTRAEIEFLVGSGKTDVPGKTPKEGAITRTQIFYHYFKRDRDPSLKIPKWVDQTLEAMLKRPVWKDPDEGVLTEAQLWQMPVSVLYEFFELVRKSLPPSDGGQLTPPGNLVKEYEENRIRFQVAYDRLVRARLGDSLGGRGRAVIAHFDLINKQYDSVMDGLVNGETQRYKDAVIGIGALMNASFETLQSTPRGFKFQQNESGGTQTAAVLFKVVGIGLMFACFWAIGSRNEKKIADGVEGYKVKARDWAHEYERQFIVIKIHYLVGAPVALGLLMGLLTFDPFGLIIFAGFGIYAGLTIPGWLLRNIRFRRGLKCESQLMDAMILMSNGLKSGIDLIGCLEMVQKDCLPPISEEFGLCIKNYRLGTSIERALEGVDERVQSRLLSYMIKAIVIQRSVGGNLTKIFDRIVENIREESKLTEKTAAMTAQQRIQAIVVGIMPWVMLIIMFAFQPGPMKEFYFTGLGVLTLMFCTVWIGIGMKIVNKLGDISV
;
A
#
# COMPACT_ATOMS: atom_id res chain seq x y z
N MET A 1 48.51 -42.95 70.74
CA MET A 1 47.53 -41.88 71.04
C MET A 1 47.56 -40.72 70.04
N ARG A 2 48.73 -40.21 69.59
CA ARG A 2 48.80 -39.13 68.58
C ARG A 2 48.42 -39.53 67.15
N ALA A 3 48.69 -40.76 66.71
CA ALA A 3 48.29 -41.24 65.38
C ALA A 3 46.77 -41.48 65.24
N ALA A 4 46.11 -41.91 66.32
CA ALA A 4 44.65 -42.07 66.35
C ALA A 4 43.96 -40.70 66.31
N ILE A 5 44.43 -39.71 67.08
CA ILE A 5 43.84 -38.36 67.08
C ILE A 5 44.06 -37.65 65.74
N LEU A 6 45.20 -37.86 65.05
CA LEU A 6 45.42 -37.33 63.70
C LEU A 6 44.56 -38.04 62.63
N ALA A 7 44.35 -39.35 62.75
CA ALA A 7 43.43 -40.06 61.86
C ALA A 7 41.97 -39.65 62.11
N THR A 8 41.56 -39.43 63.38
CA THR A 8 40.22 -38.92 63.70
C THR A 8 40.05 -37.45 63.34
N LEU A 9 41.10 -36.62 63.35
CA LEU A 9 41.05 -35.24 62.85
C LEU A 9 41.06 -35.15 61.32
N LEU A 10 41.75 -36.05 60.62
CA LEU A 10 41.70 -36.16 59.16
C LEU A 10 40.37 -36.76 58.67
N LEU A 11 39.78 -37.71 59.42
CA LEU A 11 38.42 -38.21 59.15
C LEU A 11 37.33 -37.21 59.58
N ALA A 12 37.51 -36.45 60.67
CA ALA A 12 36.56 -35.41 61.09
C ALA A 12 36.60 -34.16 60.21
N ALA A 13 37.73 -33.85 59.57
CA ALA A 13 37.81 -32.82 58.53
C ALA A 13 37.11 -33.24 57.22
N SER A 14 36.88 -34.54 57.02
CA SER A 14 36.14 -35.10 55.88
C SER A 14 34.63 -35.24 56.14
N SER A 15 34.17 -35.16 57.40
CA SER A 15 32.75 -35.35 57.77
C SER A 15 32.08 -34.09 58.35
N ALA A 16 32.77 -32.95 58.40
CA ALA A 16 32.13 -31.65 58.58
C ALA A 16 31.62 -31.20 57.20
N GLY A 17 30.32 -31.32 56.96
CA GLY A 17 29.65 -30.88 55.73
C GLY A 17 29.89 -29.39 55.49
N ALA A 18 30.99 -29.05 54.83
CA ALA A 18 31.27 -27.71 54.35
C ALA A 18 30.21 -27.41 53.29
N GLN A 19 29.24 -26.56 53.64
CA GLN A 19 28.31 -26.01 52.67
C GLN A 19 29.14 -25.36 51.55
N ILE A 20 29.10 -25.98 50.37
CA ILE A 20 29.88 -25.53 49.22
C ILE A 20 29.43 -24.12 48.83
N PHE A 21 28.12 -23.89 48.84
CA PHE A 21 27.50 -22.60 48.55
C PHE A 21 27.24 -21.78 49.81
N THR A 22 27.42 -20.45 49.72
CA THR A 22 27.02 -19.53 50.79
C THR A 22 25.50 -19.38 50.83
N ARG A 23 24.93 -18.92 51.95
CA ARG A 23 23.46 -18.77 52.07
C ARG A 23 22.86 -17.86 50.99
N ALA A 24 23.58 -16.81 50.59
CA ALA A 24 23.17 -15.90 49.51
C ALA A 24 23.17 -16.59 48.13
N GLU A 25 24.15 -17.46 47.87
CA GLU A 25 24.23 -18.25 46.63
C GLU A 25 23.12 -19.30 46.57
N ILE A 26 22.80 -19.94 47.69
CA ILE A 26 21.67 -20.87 47.80
C ILE A 26 20.34 -20.13 47.57
N GLU A 27 20.19 -18.93 48.13
CA GLU A 27 19.00 -18.09 47.89
C GLU A 27 18.89 -17.66 46.42
N PHE A 28 19.99 -17.37 45.75
CA PHE A 28 20.01 -17.07 44.32
C PHE A 28 19.60 -18.28 43.46
N LEU A 29 20.09 -19.48 43.80
CA LEU A 29 19.79 -20.71 43.06
C LEU A 29 18.35 -21.19 43.32
N VAL A 30 17.95 -21.31 44.59
CA VAL A 30 16.67 -21.94 44.99
C VAL A 30 15.54 -20.93 45.17
N GLY A 31 15.84 -19.75 45.72
CA GLY A 31 14.94 -18.61 45.94
C GLY A 31 13.44 -18.92 45.97
N SER A 32 12.92 -19.26 47.16
CA SER A 32 11.47 -19.32 47.46
C SER A 32 11.08 -18.07 48.26
N GLY A 33 11.22 -16.88 47.67
CA GLY A 33 10.83 -15.63 48.32
C GLY A 33 9.35 -15.33 48.11
N LYS A 34 8.48 -15.64 49.09
CA LYS A 34 7.20 -14.94 49.24
C LYS A 34 7.53 -13.45 49.45
N THR A 35 7.29 -12.61 48.46
CA THR A 35 7.38 -11.15 48.61
C THR A 35 5.97 -10.58 48.76
N ASP A 36 5.65 -10.10 49.96
CA ASP A 36 4.39 -9.40 50.30
C ASP A 36 4.32 -7.96 49.74
N VAL A 37 4.76 -7.74 48.49
CA VAL A 37 4.67 -6.44 47.82
C VAL A 37 3.76 -6.57 46.59
N PRO A 38 2.60 -5.91 46.55
CA PRO A 38 1.71 -5.96 45.40
C PRO A 38 2.43 -5.35 44.18
N GLY A 39 2.56 -6.14 43.10
CA GLY A 39 3.10 -5.67 41.82
C GLY A 39 4.57 -6.00 41.53
N LYS A 40 5.29 -6.70 42.42
CA LYS A 40 6.59 -7.32 42.08
C LYS A 40 6.44 -8.82 41.88
N THR A 41 6.97 -9.35 40.77
CA THR A 41 7.09 -10.80 40.54
C THR A 41 7.85 -11.44 41.69
N PRO A 42 7.42 -12.62 42.21
CA PRO A 42 8.12 -13.30 43.29
C PRO A 42 9.60 -13.47 42.91
N LYS A 43 10.51 -13.30 43.90
CA LYS A 43 11.94 -13.58 43.70
C LYS A 43 12.13 -15.09 43.60
N GLU A 44 11.80 -15.64 42.44
CA GLU A 44 12.02 -17.03 42.07
C GLU A 44 13.51 -17.21 41.77
N GLY A 45 14.13 -18.22 42.40
CA GLY A 45 15.52 -18.61 42.14
C GLY A 45 15.74 -19.13 40.72
N ALA A 46 17.02 -19.27 40.33
CA ALA A 46 17.42 -19.73 39.00
C ALA A 46 16.82 -21.11 38.62
N ILE A 47 16.68 -22.02 39.59
CA ILE A 47 16.10 -23.34 39.39
C ILE A 47 14.60 -23.23 39.01
N THR A 48 13.84 -22.43 39.76
CA THR A 48 12.40 -22.21 39.52
C THR A 48 12.15 -21.51 38.18
N ARG A 49 12.95 -20.49 37.84
CA ARG A 49 12.84 -19.79 36.55
C ARG A 49 13.16 -20.71 35.37
N THR A 50 14.14 -21.61 35.52
CA THR A 50 14.45 -22.64 34.52
C THR A 50 13.29 -23.59 34.30
N GLN A 51 12.64 -24.03 35.38
CA GLN A 51 11.46 -24.88 35.30
C GLN A 51 10.30 -24.17 34.57
N ILE A 52 10.05 -22.89 34.90
CA ILE A 52 9.02 -22.09 34.23
C ILE A 52 9.33 -21.93 32.74
N PHE A 53 10.59 -21.65 32.38
CA PHE A 53 11.02 -21.53 30.99
C PHE A 53 10.83 -22.86 30.23
N TYR A 54 11.15 -24.01 30.83
CA TYR A 54 10.87 -25.32 30.23
C TYR A 54 9.38 -25.51 29.91
N HIS A 55 8.49 -25.06 30.82
CA HIS A 55 7.05 -25.16 30.64
C HIS A 55 6.45 -24.17 29.61
N TYR A 56 7.21 -23.18 29.12
CA TYR A 56 6.72 -22.25 28.10
C TYR A 56 6.42 -22.93 26.77
N PHE A 57 7.22 -23.93 26.38
CA PHE A 57 7.11 -24.57 25.07
C PHE A 57 6.34 -25.89 25.07
N LYS A 58 5.80 -26.32 26.22
CA LYS A 58 5.04 -27.57 26.34
C LYS A 58 3.60 -27.41 25.84
N ARG A 59 3.10 -28.43 25.12
CA ARG A 59 1.73 -28.50 24.58
C ARG A 59 0.64 -28.60 25.66
N ASP A 60 0.89 -29.40 26.71
CA ASP A 60 -0.04 -29.63 27.82
C ASP A 60 0.41 -28.84 29.05
N ARG A 61 0.01 -27.56 29.11
CA ARG A 61 0.42 -26.61 30.16
C ARG A 61 -0.58 -26.57 31.31
N ASP A 62 -0.08 -26.38 32.53
CA ASP A 62 -0.89 -26.06 33.71
C ASP A 62 -1.56 -24.66 33.54
N PRO A 63 -2.90 -24.54 33.64
CA PRO A 63 -3.62 -23.26 33.49
C PRO A 63 -3.22 -22.17 34.48
N SER A 64 -2.55 -22.51 35.59
CA SER A 64 -2.19 -21.57 36.66
C SER A 64 -0.88 -20.78 36.41
N LEU A 65 -0.09 -21.13 35.39
CA LEU A 65 1.20 -20.49 35.12
C LEU A 65 1.02 -19.10 34.47
N LYS A 66 1.56 -18.04 35.10
CA LYS A 66 1.53 -16.67 34.55
C LYS A 66 2.62 -16.48 33.49
N ILE A 67 2.22 -16.43 32.22
CA ILE A 67 3.14 -16.36 31.08
C ILE A 67 2.99 -15.03 30.34
N PRO A 68 4.05 -14.48 29.73
CA PRO A 68 3.93 -13.32 28.86
C PRO A 68 2.94 -13.59 27.73
N LYS A 69 1.96 -12.69 27.55
CA LYS A 69 0.87 -12.84 26.56
C LYS A 69 1.37 -13.09 25.13
N TRP A 70 2.55 -12.60 24.77
CA TRP A 70 3.14 -12.82 23.45
C TRP A 70 3.53 -14.29 23.24
N VAL A 71 4.07 -14.96 24.26
CA VAL A 71 4.47 -16.39 24.18
C VAL A 71 3.25 -17.23 23.89
N ASP A 72 2.14 -16.94 24.58
CA ASP A 72 0.88 -17.68 24.44
C ASP A 72 0.31 -17.58 23.02
N GLN A 73 0.40 -16.40 22.41
CA GLN A 73 -0.07 -16.15 21.03
C GLN A 73 0.85 -16.77 19.97
N THR A 74 2.17 -16.80 20.20
CA THR A 74 3.12 -17.35 19.22
C THR A 74 3.34 -18.86 19.36
N LEU A 75 3.02 -19.43 20.52
CA LEU A 75 3.29 -20.84 20.82
C LEU A 75 2.62 -21.79 19.84
N GLU A 76 1.35 -21.55 19.48
CA GLU A 76 0.64 -22.43 18.57
C GLU A 76 1.29 -22.45 17.17
N ALA A 77 1.78 -21.30 16.70
CA ALA A 77 2.54 -21.21 15.46
C ALA A 77 3.90 -21.94 15.56
N MET A 78 4.60 -21.79 16.68
CA MET A 78 5.88 -22.48 16.93
C MET A 78 5.73 -24.01 17.03
N LEU A 79 4.62 -24.50 17.61
CA LEU A 79 4.30 -25.93 17.69
C LEU A 79 3.95 -26.52 16.32
N LYS A 80 3.43 -25.72 15.38
CA LYS A 80 3.06 -26.19 14.03
C LYS A 80 4.21 -26.08 13.04
N ARG A 81 5.22 -25.24 13.29
CA ARG A 81 6.31 -24.99 12.34
C ARG A 81 7.39 -26.08 12.43
N PRO A 82 7.58 -26.92 11.40
CA PRO A 82 8.70 -27.84 11.33
C PRO A 82 9.99 -27.07 11.01
N VAL A 83 11.05 -27.27 11.79
CA VAL A 83 12.31 -26.53 11.62
C VAL A 83 13.49 -27.44 11.40
N TRP A 84 13.53 -28.59 12.08
CA TRP A 84 14.66 -29.51 12.02
C TRP A 84 14.17 -30.92 11.71
N LYS A 85 14.96 -31.67 10.93
CA LYS A 85 14.67 -33.07 10.62
C LYS A 85 15.85 -33.92 11.06
N ASP A 86 15.60 -34.75 12.06
CA ASP A 86 16.56 -35.71 12.57
C ASP A 86 16.28 -37.10 11.93
N PRO A 87 17.32 -37.84 11.49
CA PRO A 87 17.16 -39.21 11.00
C PRO A 87 16.46 -40.16 11.99
N ASP A 88 16.66 -39.98 13.30
CA ASP A 88 16.19 -40.90 14.33
C ASP A 88 14.92 -40.39 15.05
N GLU A 89 14.80 -39.07 15.25
CA GLU A 89 13.70 -38.43 16.01
C GLU A 89 12.59 -37.85 15.12
N GLY A 90 12.76 -37.84 13.78
CA GLY A 90 11.78 -37.30 12.84
C GLY A 90 11.82 -35.77 12.73
N VAL A 91 10.67 -35.15 12.45
CA VAL A 91 10.58 -33.69 12.23
C VAL A 91 10.30 -32.97 13.56
N LEU A 92 11.28 -32.21 14.03
CA LEU A 92 11.19 -31.39 15.23
C LEU A 92 10.61 -30.00 14.92
N THR A 93 9.70 -29.57 15.78
CA THR A 93 9.04 -28.27 15.71
C THR A 93 9.89 -27.17 16.33
N GLU A 94 9.62 -25.90 15.98
CA GLU A 94 10.33 -24.75 16.55
C GLU A 94 10.28 -24.73 18.08
N ALA A 95 9.12 -25.03 18.67
CA ALA A 95 8.95 -25.10 20.12
C ALA A 95 9.77 -26.22 20.77
N GLN A 96 9.79 -27.42 20.16
CA GLN A 96 10.58 -28.55 20.66
C GLN A 96 12.09 -28.27 20.59
N LEU A 97 12.54 -27.58 19.54
CA LEU A 97 13.95 -27.24 19.37
C LEU A 97 14.44 -26.26 20.45
N TRP A 98 13.60 -25.32 20.88
CA TRP A 98 13.88 -24.43 22.02
C TRP A 98 13.76 -25.13 23.37
N GLN A 99 12.92 -26.16 23.48
CA GLN A 99 12.69 -26.89 24.73
C GLN A 99 13.88 -27.77 25.14
N MET A 100 14.56 -28.41 24.19
CA MET A 100 15.68 -29.32 24.44
C MET A 100 16.83 -28.72 25.28
N PRO A 101 17.45 -27.57 24.92
CA PRO A 101 18.54 -27.02 25.73
C PRO A 101 18.06 -26.61 27.12
N VAL A 102 16.82 -26.11 27.25
CA VAL A 102 16.25 -25.71 28.54
C VAL A 102 15.96 -26.93 29.42
N SER A 103 15.54 -28.06 28.85
CA SER A 103 15.31 -29.29 29.61
C SER A 103 16.61 -29.87 30.18
N VAL A 104 17.70 -29.80 29.41
CA VAL A 104 19.02 -30.24 29.88
C VAL A 104 19.53 -29.31 30.99
N LEU A 105 19.29 -27.99 30.89
CA LEU A 105 19.61 -27.05 31.95
C LEU A 105 18.79 -27.27 33.22
N TYR A 106 17.51 -27.65 33.07
CA TYR A 106 16.69 -28.05 34.21
C TYR A 106 17.29 -29.26 34.94
N GLU A 107 17.71 -30.28 34.18
CA GLU A 107 18.39 -31.45 34.74
C GLU A 107 19.73 -31.07 35.41
N PHE A 108 20.50 -30.14 34.83
CA PHE A 108 21.73 -29.61 35.44
C PHE A 108 21.46 -29.00 36.82
N PHE A 109 20.42 -28.17 36.93
CA PHE A 109 20.06 -27.57 38.20
C PHE A 109 19.54 -28.58 39.22
N GLU A 110 18.91 -29.68 38.80
CA GLU A 110 18.57 -30.79 39.68
C GLU A 110 19.82 -31.55 40.15
N LEU A 111 20.86 -31.70 39.32
CA LEU A 111 22.16 -32.21 39.78
C LEU A 111 22.80 -31.29 40.82
N VAL A 112 22.79 -29.97 40.57
CA VAL A 112 23.25 -28.97 41.54
C VAL A 112 22.44 -29.05 42.83
N ARG A 113 21.12 -29.23 42.73
CA ARG A 113 20.22 -29.37 43.89
C ARG A 113 20.60 -30.56 44.77
N LYS A 114 21.05 -31.69 44.22
CA LYS A 114 21.53 -32.84 45.02
C LYS A 114 22.72 -32.46 45.92
N SER A 115 23.54 -31.49 45.53
CA SER A 115 24.66 -30.98 46.33
C SER A 115 24.27 -29.98 47.43
N LEU A 116 23.01 -29.52 47.45
CA LEU A 116 22.51 -28.59 48.46
C LEU A 116 22.12 -29.28 49.77
N PRO A 117 21.99 -28.52 50.88
CA PRO A 117 21.49 -29.04 52.15
C PRO A 117 20.04 -29.56 52.05
N PRO A 118 19.64 -30.57 52.86
CA PRO A 118 18.27 -31.07 52.92
C PRO A 118 17.21 -30.00 53.23
N SER A 119 17.59 -28.93 53.95
CA SER A 119 16.70 -27.79 54.25
C SER A 119 16.18 -27.08 53.00
N ASP A 120 16.93 -27.11 51.90
CA ASP A 120 16.60 -26.44 50.65
C ASP A 120 16.28 -27.48 49.54
N GLY A 121 15.98 -28.72 49.93
CA GLY A 121 15.53 -29.80 49.06
C GLY A 121 16.64 -30.59 48.36
N GLY A 122 17.86 -30.61 48.91
CA GLY A 122 18.99 -31.39 48.40
C GLY A 122 19.30 -32.67 49.20
N GLN A 123 20.34 -33.39 48.79
CA GLN A 123 20.80 -34.67 49.40
C GLN A 123 22.21 -34.58 49.98
N LEU A 124 22.83 -33.38 49.99
CA LEU A 124 24.19 -33.15 50.47
C LEU A 124 25.25 -34.08 49.80
N THR A 125 25.01 -34.45 48.54
CA THR A 125 25.94 -35.30 47.79
C THR A 125 27.16 -34.48 47.34
N PRO A 126 28.41 -34.92 47.61
CA PRO A 126 29.60 -34.24 47.12
C PRO A 126 29.60 -34.13 45.59
N PRO A 127 29.82 -32.95 45.00
CA PRO A 127 29.81 -32.77 43.54
C PRO A 127 30.80 -33.67 42.79
N GLY A 128 31.92 -34.04 43.42
CA GLY A 128 32.91 -34.97 42.84
C GLY A 128 32.35 -36.38 42.56
N ASN A 129 31.26 -36.78 43.23
CA ASN A 129 30.60 -38.06 42.95
C ASN A 129 29.63 -37.98 41.76
N LEU A 130 29.36 -36.78 41.24
CA LEU A 130 28.41 -36.51 40.16
C LEU A 130 29.11 -36.15 38.84
N VAL A 131 30.43 -36.32 38.76
CA VAL A 131 31.26 -35.90 37.61
C VAL A 131 30.75 -36.52 36.31
N LYS A 132 30.38 -37.80 36.33
CA LYS A 132 29.86 -38.51 35.16
C LYS A 132 28.52 -37.94 34.70
N GLU A 133 27.62 -37.67 35.64
CA GLU A 133 26.32 -37.07 35.35
C GLU A 133 26.44 -35.64 34.79
N TYR A 134 27.40 -34.84 35.30
CA TYR A 134 27.70 -33.53 34.76
C TYR A 134 28.30 -33.60 33.35
N GLU A 135 29.18 -34.57 33.08
CA GLU A 135 29.75 -34.80 31.75
C GLU A 135 28.67 -35.17 30.73
N GLU A 136 27.80 -36.13 31.07
CA GLU A 136 26.68 -36.55 30.23
C GLU A 136 25.67 -35.41 29.99
N ASN A 137 25.43 -34.57 31.01
CA ASN A 137 24.56 -33.40 30.88
C ASN A 137 25.19 -32.34 29.95
N ARG A 138 26.48 -32.05 30.09
CA ARG A 138 27.23 -31.12 29.23
C ARG A 138 27.16 -31.54 27.75
N ILE A 139 27.42 -32.82 27.45
CA ILE A 139 27.38 -33.33 26.08
C ILE A 139 25.98 -33.16 25.48
N ARG A 140 24.92 -33.51 26.24
CA ARG A 140 23.53 -33.33 25.79
C ARG A 140 23.19 -31.87 25.56
N PHE A 141 23.67 -30.97 26.43
CA PHE A 141 23.46 -29.53 26.26
C PHE A 141 24.13 -29.01 24.99
N GLN A 142 25.39 -29.40 24.77
CA GLN A 142 26.16 -29.03 23.59
C GLN A 142 25.47 -29.49 22.30
N VAL A 143 24.97 -30.74 22.25
CA VAL A 143 24.23 -31.26 21.09
C VAL A 143 22.93 -30.48 20.86
N ALA A 144 22.16 -30.22 21.91
CA ALA A 144 20.91 -29.46 21.81
C ALA A 144 21.16 -28.01 21.36
N TYR A 145 22.20 -27.37 21.88
CA TYR A 145 22.65 -26.04 21.48
C TYR A 145 23.10 -26.00 20.02
N ASP A 146 23.91 -26.96 19.56
CA ASP A 146 24.38 -27.05 18.18
C ASP A 146 23.22 -27.16 17.19
N ARG A 147 22.21 -27.99 17.51
CA ARG A 147 20.97 -28.13 16.74
C ARG A 147 20.25 -26.78 16.62
N LEU A 148 20.15 -26.04 17.73
CA LEU A 148 19.50 -24.72 17.79
C LEU A 148 20.22 -23.67 16.93
N VAL A 149 21.55 -23.62 16.99
CA VAL A 149 22.37 -22.67 16.19
C VAL A 149 22.26 -22.99 14.70
N ARG A 150 22.37 -24.26 14.32
CA ARG A 150 22.29 -24.70 12.92
C ARG A 150 20.92 -24.46 12.30
N ALA A 151 19.86 -24.51 13.10
CA ALA A 151 18.50 -24.19 12.67
C ALA A 151 18.26 -22.69 12.38
N ARG A 152 19.24 -21.82 12.61
CA ARG A 152 19.18 -20.37 12.33
C ARG A 152 17.97 -19.67 12.95
N LEU A 153 17.56 -20.09 14.16
CA LEU A 153 16.43 -19.51 14.89
C LEU A 153 16.74 -18.14 15.55
N GLY A 154 17.65 -17.35 14.98
CA GLY A 154 18.00 -16.03 15.52
C GLY A 154 16.82 -15.07 15.55
N ASP A 155 15.99 -15.08 14.51
CA ASP A 155 14.83 -14.19 14.38
C ASP A 155 13.56 -14.75 15.06
N SER A 156 13.66 -15.96 15.63
CA SER A 156 12.63 -16.60 16.46
C SER A 156 12.36 -15.81 17.75
N LEU A 157 11.30 -16.18 18.47
CA LEU A 157 10.90 -15.57 19.74
C LEU A 157 10.62 -14.06 19.63
N GLY A 158 10.14 -13.60 18.48
CA GLY A 158 9.91 -12.18 18.19
C GLY A 158 11.20 -11.36 18.08
N GLY A 159 12.25 -11.94 17.48
CA GLY A 159 13.55 -11.30 17.29
C GLY A 159 14.53 -11.42 18.47
N ARG A 160 14.20 -12.24 19.48
CA ARG A 160 15.04 -12.45 20.68
C ARG A 160 15.85 -13.73 20.66
N GLY A 161 15.63 -14.60 19.67
CA GLY A 161 16.36 -15.86 19.55
C GLY A 161 17.88 -15.67 19.59
N ARG A 162 18.42 -14.64 18.94
CA ARG A 162 19.86 -14.33 18.96
C ARG A 162 20.40 -14.05 20.37
N ALA A 163 19.65 -13.31 21.19
CA ALA A 163 20.08 -12.98 22.55
C ALA A 163 20.07 -14.23 23.44
N VAL A 164 19.03 -15.06 23.34
CA VAL A 164 18.95 -16.33 24.09
C VAL A 164 20.02 -17.31 23.64
N ILE A 165 20.27 -17.44 22.33
CA ILE A 165 21.36 -18.28 21.79
C ILE A 165 22.73 -17.79 22.28
N ALA A 166 22.95 -16.48 22.38
CA ALA A 166 24.19 -15.93 22.92
C ALA A 166 24.38 -16.28 24.41
N HIS A 167 23.30 -16.25 25.21
CA HIS A 167 23.38 -16.72 26.60
C HIS A 167 23.67 -18.23 26.66
N PHE A 168 23.08 -19.04 25.78
CA PHE A 168 23.37 -20.48 25.72
C PHE A 168 24.83 -20.79 25.29
N ASP A 169 25.42 -19.98 24.41
CA ASP A 169 26.86 -20.08 24.08
C ASP A 169 27.74 -19.86 25.33
N LEU A 170 27.42 -18.81 26.10
CA LEU A 170 28.13 -18.52 27.35
C LEU A 170 27.92 -19.62 28.38
N ILE A 171 26.72 -20.18 28.48
CA ILE A 171 26.43 -21.32 29.36
C ILE A 171 27.25 -22.54 28.94
N ASN A 172 27.37 -22.82 27.64
CA ASN A 172 28.19 -23.92 27.12
C ASN A 172 29.66 -23.78 27.57
N LYS A 173 30.21 -22.57 27.56
CA LYS A 173 31.56 -22.28 28.09
C LYS A 173 31.66 -22.44 29.61
N GLN A 174 30.59 -22.13 30.35
CA GLN A 174 30.56 -22.34 31.80
C GLN A 174 30.51 -23.83 32.16
N TYR A 175 29.88 -24.68 31.36
CA TYR A 175 29.92 -26.13 31.55
C TYR A 175 31.34 -26.68 31.54
N ASP A 176 32.23 -26.16 30.67
CA ASP A 176 33.65 -26.53 30.68
C ASP A 176 34.30 -26.15 32.02
N SER A 177 33.98 -24.97 32.54
CA SER A 177 34.50 -24.50 33.83
C SER A 177 33.95 -25.29 35.02
N VAL A 178 32.71 -25.79 34.94
CA VAL A 178 32.15 -26.73 35.93
C VAL A 178 32.95 -28.03 35.92
N MET A 179 33.20 -28.62 34.75
CA MET A 179 33.94 -29.88 34.64
C MET A 179 35.38 -29.73 35.11
N ASP A 180 36.07 -28.68 34.70
CA ASP A 180 37.44 -28.40 35.15
C ASP A 180 37.52 -28.22 36.68
N GLY A 181 36.53 -27.54 37.26
CA GLY A 181 36.44 -27.37 38.72
C GLY A 181 36.23 -28.68 39.46
N LEU A 182 35.40 -29.57 38.91
CA LEU A 182 35.13 -30.88 39.50
C LEU A 182 36.29 -31.86 39.38
N VAL A 183 36.95 -31.91 38.22
CA VAL A 183 38.07 -32.84 37.94
C VAL A 183 39.33 -32.44 38.72
N ASN A 184 39.62 -31.13 38.80
CA ASN A 184 40.80 -30.63 39.49
C ASN A 184 40.58 -30.40 41.00
N GLY A 185 39.35 -30.62 41.50
CA GLY A 185 39.00 -30.37 42.90
C GLY A 185 38.97 -28.88 43.30
N GLU A 186 38.84 -27.97 42.33
CA GLU A 186 38.78 -26.53 42.54
C GLU A 186 37.33 -26.09 42.89
N THR A 187 36.99 -26.13 44.17
CA THR A 187 35.64 -25.81 44.67
C THR A 187 35.16 -24.41 44.27
N GLN A 188 36.03 -23.39 44.28
CA GLN A 188 35.64 -22.02 43.90
C GLN A 188 35.27 -21.90 42.43
N ARG A 189 36.06 -22.52 41.55
CA ARG A 189 35.81 -22.50 40.10
C ARG A 189 34.50 -23.22 39.76
N TYR A 190 34.22 -24.34 40.41
CA TYR A 190 32.93 -25.03 40.31
C TYR A 190 31.77 -24.11 40.72
N LYS A 191 31.89 -23.45 41.89
CA LYS A 191 30.84 -22.54 42.39
C LYS A 191 30.55 -21.39 41.44
N ASP A 192 31.60 -20.68 41.01
CA ASP A 192 31.47 -19.52 40.14
C ASP A 192 30.84 -19.91 38.80
N ALA A 193 31.20 -21.07 38.27
CA ALA A 193 30.62 -21.59 37.02
C ALA A 193 29.13 -21.95 37.18
N VAL A 194 28.74 -22.61 38.27
CA VAL A 194 27.34 -22.93 38.58
C VAL A 194 26.49 -21.66 38.74
N ILE A 195 27.00 -20.65 39.46
CA ILE A 195 26.34 -19.36 39.63
C ILE A 195 26.26 -18.62 38.29
N GLY A 196 27.32 -18.66 37.49
CA GLY A 196 27.36 -18.09 36.15
C GLY A 196 26.28 -18.68 35.23
N ILE A 197 26.09 -20.00 35.25
CA ILE A 197 25.00 -20.68 34.51
C ILE A 197 23.64 -20.19 35.02
N GLY A 198 23.44 -20.08 36.33
CA GLY A 198 22.23 -19.51 36.94
C GLY A 198 21.94 -18.08 36.49
N ALA A 199 22.95 -17.22 36.44
CA ALA A 199 22.82 -15.83 36.02
C ALA A 199 22.46 -15.69 34.54
N LEU A 200 23.12 -16.46 33.67
CA LEU A 200 22.84 -16.46 32.23
C LEU A 200 21.45 -17.02 31.92
N MET A 201 20.99 -18.00 32.70
CA MET A 201 19.65 -18.54 32.56
C MET A 201 18.58 -17.53 33.00
N ASN A 202 18.82 -16.81 34.10
CA ASN A 202 17.97 -15.71 34.53
C ASN A 202 17.91 -14.58 33.50
N ALA A 203 19.05 -14.21 32.90
CA ALA A 203 19.10 -13.21 31.83
C ALA A 203 18.30 -13.66 30.60
N SER A 204 18.37 -14.95 30.25
CA SER A 204 17.57 -15.54 29.17
C SER A 204 16.07 -15.48 29.45
N PHE A 205 15.68 -15.77 30.69
CA PHE A 205 14.30 -15.68 31.15
C PHE A 205 13.76 -14.24 31.11
N GLU A 206 14.52 -13.28 31.63
CA GLU A 206 14.14 -11.85 31.62
C GLU A 206 14.01 -11.28 30.20
N THR A 207 14.90 -11.70 29.30
CA THR A 207 14.82 -11.35 27.88
C THR A 207 13.46 -11.71 27.28
N LEU A 208 12.90 -12.87 27.68
CA LEU A 208 11.60 -13.34 27.21
C LEU A 208 10.40 -12.69 27.92
N GLN A 209 10.58 -12.15 29.11
CA GLN A 209 9.52 -11.41 29.81
C GLN A 209 9.24 -10.03 29.20
N SER A 210 10.25 -9.40 28.59
CA SER A 210 10.07 -8.13 27.87
C SER A 210 9.05 -8.25 26.72
N THR A 211 8.31 -7.19 26.39
CA THR A 211 7.44 -7.18 25.21
C THR A 211 8.27 -7.03 23.91
N PRO A 212 7.97 -7.77 22.82
CA PRO A 212 8.75 -7.66 21.60
C PRO A 212 8.66 -6.25 20.96
N ARG A 213 9.77 -5.74 20.41
CA ARG A 213 9.78 -4.45 19.69
C ARG A 213 8.90 -4.54 18.44
N GLY A 214 7.92 -3.65 18.31
CA GLY A 214 6.98 -3.64 17.17
C GLY A 214 5.83 -4.66 17.26
N PHE A 215 5.67 -5.37 18.38
CA PHE A 215 4.53 -6.28 18.58
C PHE A 215 3.25 -5.51 18.85
N LYS A 216 2.43 -5.35 17.80
CA LYS A 216 1.04 -4.88 17.95
C LYS A 216 0.22 -6.07 18.44
N PHE A 217 -0.52 -5.89 19.54
CA PHE A 217 -1.46 -6.91 20.00
C PHE A 217 -2.42 -7.22 18.85
N GLN A 218 -2.42 -8.47 18.38
CA GLN A 218 -3.56 -8.96 17.62
C GLN A 218 -4.68 -9.10 18.65
N GLN A 219 -5.45 -8.02 18.84
CA GLN A 219 -6.74 -8.13 19.50
C GLN A 219 -7.50 -9.16 18.68
N ASN A 220 -7.68 -10.36 19.24
CA ASN A 220 -8.82 -11.18 18.87
C ASN A 220 -10.02 -10.29 19.19
N GLU A 221 -10.51 -9.59 18.17
CA GLU A 221 -11.86 -9.08 18.14
C GLU A 221 -12.73 -10.24 18.61
N SER A 222 -13.28 -10.11 19.81
CA SER A 222 -14.31 -11.02 20.28
C SER A 222 -15.33 -11.10 19.15
N GLY A 223 -15.86 -12.28 18.82
CA GLY A 223 -16.80 -12.44 17.71
C GLY A 223 -17.97 -11.43 17.73
N GLY A 224 -18.23 -10.79 18.88
CA GLY A 224 -19.07 -9.61 19.05
C GLY A 224 -18.69 -8.37 18.22
N THR A 225 -17.42 -7.99 18.05
CA THR A 225 -17.05 -6.80 17.26
C THR A 225 -17.10 -7.05 15.75
N GLN A 226 -16.79 -8.27 15.27
CA GLN A 226 -16.97 -8.59 13.85
C GLN A 226 -18.44 -8.77 13.49
N THR A 227 -19.24 -9.44 14.33
CA THR A 227 -20.70 -9.51 14.11
C THR A 227 -21.35 -8.14 14.24
N ALA A 228 -20.94 -7.30 15.20
CA ALA A 228 -21.41 -5.92 15.31
C ALA A 228 -20.95 -5.07 14.12
N ALA A 229 -19.71 -5.19 13.64
CA ALA A 229 -19.23 -4.46 12.47
C ALA A 229 -19.95 -4.89 11.19
N VAL A 230 -20.24 -6.19 11.03
CA VAL A 230 -21.05 -6.71 9.92
C VAL A 230 -22.50 -6.24 10.05
N LEU A 231 -23.10 -6.27 11.25
CA LEU A 231 -24.43 -5.73 11.51
C LEU A 231 -24.51 -4.22 11.24
N PHE A 232 -23.54 -3.43 11.69
CA PHE A 232 -23.47 -1.99 11.40
C PHE A 232 -23.31 -1.73 9.90
N LYS A 233 -22.53 -2.55 9.18
CA LYS A 233 -22.45 -2.48 7.71
C LYS A 233 -23.78 -2.83 7.06
N VAL A 234 -24.45 -3.91 7.46
CA VAL A 234 -25.75 -4.34 6.89
C VAL A 234 -26.87 -3.34 7.20
N VAL A 235 -26.93 -2.83 8.43
CA VAL A 235 -27.88 -1.78 8.85
C VAL A 235 -27.58 -0.46 8.14
N GLY A 236 -26.30 -0.10 7.98
CA GLY A 236 -25.87 1.04 7.19
C GLY A 236 -26.27 0.92 5.73
N ILE A 237 -26.12 -0.26 5.11
CA ILE A 237 -26.59 -0.56 3.75
C ILE A 237 -28.11 -0.41 3.67
N GLY A 238 -28.85 -0.95 4.64
CA GLY A 238 -30.32 -0.85 4.69
C GLY A 238 -30.82 0.59 4.82
N LEU A 239 -30.19 1.40 5.69
CA LEU A 239 -30.53 2.81 5.86
C LEU A 239 -30.14 3.66 4.64
N MET A 240 -29.00 3.40 4.03
CA MET A 240 -28.57 4.08 2.81
C MET A 240 -29.48 3.72 1.62
N PHE A 241 -29.90 2.45 1.51
CA PHE A 241 -30.89 2.00 0.51
C PHE A 241 -32.25 2.65 0.77
N ALA A 242 -32.69 2.73 2.02
CA ALA A 242 -33.92 3.43 2.39
C ALA A 242 -33.85 4.93 2.08
N CYS A 243 -32.70 5.59 2.29
CA CYS A 243 -32.48 6.98 1.90
C CYS A 243 -32.50 7.15 0.37
N PHE A 244 -31.84 6.26 -0.38
CA PHE A 244 -31.87 6.30 -1.85
C PHE A 244 -33.28 6.05 -2.39
N TRP A 245 -34.01 5.08 -1.84
CA TRP A 245 -35.39 4.78 -2.19
C TRP A 245 -36.36 5.90 -1.79
N ALA A 246 -36.16 6.54 -0.64
CA ALA A 246 -36.95 7.69 -0.19
C ALA A 246 -36.70 8.96 -1.03
N ILE A 247 -35.45 9.19 -1.45
CA ILE A 247 -35.09 10.31 -2.35
C ILE A 247 -35.60 10.03 -3.77
N GLY A 248 -35.46 8.80 -4.26
CA GLY A 248 -35.94 8.36 -5.57
C GLY A 248 -37.47 8.43 -5.68
N SER A 249 -38.19 7.95 -4.67
CA SER A 249 -39.66 7.97 -4.65
C SER A 249 -40.24 9.37 -4.43
N ARG A 250 -39.59 10.25 -3.65
CA ARG A 250 -40.03 11.66 -3.55
C ARG A 250 -39.84 12.47 -4.82
N ASN A 251 -38.86 12.12 -5.65
CA ASN A 251 -38.50 12.87 -6.85
C ASN A 251 -38.88 12.15 -8.15
N GLU A 252 -39.77 11.16 -8.11
CA GLU A 252 -40.15 10.31 -9.24
C GLU A 252 -40.57 11.14 -10.48
N LYS A 253 -41.34 12.22 -10.28
CA LYS A 253 -41.71 13.15 -11.34
C LYS A 253 -40.50 13.91 -11.94
N LYS A 254 -39.58 14.40 -11.10
CA LYS A 254 -38.35 15.09 -11.57
C LYS A 254 -37.39 14.14 -12.30
N ILE A 255 -37.33 12.87 -11.89
CA ILE A 255 -36.51 11.85 -12.54
C ILE A 255 -37.14 11.47 -13.88
N ALA A 256 -38.46 11.30 -13.94
CA ALA A 256 -39.20 11.06 -15.19
C ALA A 256 -39.02 12.21 -16.19
N ASP A 257 -39.25 13.45 -15.75
CA ASP A 257 -39.04 14.66 -16.56
C ASP A 257 -37.58 14.81 -17.02
N GLY A 258 -36.62 14.44 -16.16
CA GLY A 258 -35.20 14.45 -16.47
C GLY A 258 -34.80 13.39 -17.51
N VAL A 259 -35.34 12.18 -17.41
CA VAL A 259 -35.11 11.09 -18.36
C VAL A 259 -35.76 11.42 -19.71
N GLU A 260 -36.96 12.01 -19.71
CA GLU A 260 -37.65 12.43 -20.91
C GLU A 260 -36.92 13.59 -21.61
N GLY A 261 -36.47 14.60 -20.84
CA GLY A 261 -35.59 15.66 -21.35
C GLY A 261 -34.24 15.14 -21.86
N TYR A 262 -33.71 14.06 -21.27
CA TYR A 262 -32.47 13.44 -21.74
C TYR A 262 -32.67 12.62 -23.02
N LYS A 263 -33.83 11.98 -23.20
CA LYS A 263 -34.20 11.32 -24.47
C LYS A 263 -34.31 12.33 -25.61
N VAL A 264 -34.89 13.50 -25.36
CA VAL A 264 -34.96 14.60 -26.34
C VAL A 264 -33.54 15.08 -26.68
N LYS A 265 -32.69 15.37 -25.67
CA LYS A 265 -31.29 15.77 -25.92
C LYS A 265 -30.47 14.69 -26.63
N ALA A 266 -30.67 13.43 -26.30
CA ALA A 266 -29.99 12.31 -26.96
C ALA A 266 -30.40 12.19 -28.43
N ARG A 267 -31.68 12.47 -28.75
CA ARG A 267 -32.16 12.55 -30.12
C ARG A 267 -31.59 13.76 -30.86
N ASP A 268 -31.52 14.92 -30.20
CA ASP A 268 -30.89 16.12 -30.77
C ASP A 268 -29.41 15.87 -31.05
N TRP A 269 -28.68 15.25 -30.11
CA TRP A 269 -27.31 14.82 -30.34
C TRP A 269 -27.22 13.81 -31.47
N ALA A 270 -28.13 12.86 -31.59
CA ALA A 270 -28.14 11.88 -32.68
C ALA A 270 -28.19 12.58 -34.04
N HIS A 271 -29.13 13.52 -34.19
CA HIS A 271 -29.23 14.36 -35.39
C HIS A 271 -27.98 15.21 -35.60
N GLU A 272 -27.35 15.68 -34.53
CA GLU A 272 -26.15 16.50 -34.61
C GLU A 272 -24.88 15.71 -34.99
N TYR A 273 -24.75 14.48 -34.51
CA TYR A 273 -23.70 13.53 -34.89
C TYR A 273 -23.87 13.10 -36.35
N GLU A 274 -25.11 12.86 -36.77
CA GLU A 274 -25.47 12.55 -38.16
C GLU A 274 -25.16 13.73 -39.09
N ARG A 275 -25.44 14.97 -38.66
CA ARG A 275 -25.00 16.21 -39.36
C ARG A 275 -23.48 16.32 -39.49
N GLN A 276 -22.70 15.63 -38.66
CA GLN A 276 -21.25 15.59 -38.73
C GLN A 276 -20.69 14.34 -39.43
N PHE A 277 -21.55 13.56 -40.12
CA PHE A 277 -21.19 12.32 -40.81
C PHE A 277 -20.62 11.22 -39.90
N ILE A 278 -20.89 11.29 -38.58
CA ILE A 278 -20.45 10.28 -37.61
C ILE A 278 -21.67 9.50 -37.12
N VAL A 279 -21.80 8.24 -37.54
CA VAL A 279 -22.92 7.36 -37.15
C VAL A 279 -22.57 6.60 -35.87
N ILE A 280 -22.51 7.30 -34.73
CA ILE A 280 -22.32 6.64 -33.42
C ILE A 280 -23.69 6.39 -32.77
N LYS A 281 -23.98 5.12 -32.45
CA LYS A 281 -25.17 4.72 -31.70
C LYS A 281 -25.06 5.21 -30.24
N ILE A 282 -25.71 6.32 -29.93
CA ILE A 282 -25.67 7.02 -28.62
C ILE A 282 -26.01 6.12 -27.43
N HIS A 283 -26.84 5.08 -27.61
CA HIS A 283 -27.16 4.11 -26.57
C HIS A 283 -25.91 3.40 -26.00
N TYR A 284 -24.89 3.13 -26.81
CA TYR A 284 -23.62 2.55 -26.33
C TYR A 284 -22.76 3.57 -25.59
N LEU A 285 -22.84 4.84 -25.97
CA LEU A 285 -22.02 5.91 -25.41
C LEU A 285 -22.47 6.31 -23.99
N VAL A 286 -23.75 6.13 -23.68
CA VAL A 286 -24.34 6.36 -22.35
C VAL A 286 -24.38 5.07 -21.53
N GLY A 287 -24.65 3.92 -22.15
CA GLY A 287 -24.75 2.63 -21.45
C GLY A 287 -23.41 2.09 -20.97
N ALA A 288 -22.33 2.26 -21.74
CA ALA A 288 -21.02 1.71 -21.37
C ALA A 288 -20.41 2.34 -20.10
N PRO A 289 -20.43 3.66 -19.88
CA PRO A 289 -19.94 4.27 -18.64
C PRO A 289 -20.73 3.86 -17.40
N VAL A 290 -22.05 3.72 -17.53
CA VAL A 290 -22.94 3.30 -16.43
C VAL A 290 -22.68 1.84 -16.07
N ALA A 291 -22.58 0.96 -17.07
CA ALA A 291 -22.26 -0.45 -16.86
C ALA A 291 -20.86 -0.63 -16.26
N LEU A 292 -19.87 0.14 -16.71
CA LEU A 292 -18.50 0.11 -16.18
C LEU A 292 -18.44 0.62 -14.74
N GLY A 293 -19.15 1.70 -14.41
CA GLY A 293 -19.23 2.23 -13.05
C GLY A 293 -19.89 1.25 -12.08
N LEU A 294 -20.94 0.55 -12.52
CA LEU A 294 -21.61 -0.49 -11.74
C LEU A 294 -20.68 -1.71 -11.53
N LEU A 295 -19.97 -2.14 -12.58
CA LEU A 295 -19.02 -3.26 -12.52
C LEU A 295 -17.83 -2.94 -11.58
N MET A 296 -17.26 -1.73 -11.67
CA MET A 296 -16.21 -1.26 -10.75
C MET A 296 -16.70 -1.15 -9.30
N GLY A 297 -17.94 -0.71 -9.11
CA GLY A 297 -18.61 -0.70 -7.81
C GLY A 297 -18.75 -2.10 -7.20
N LEU A 298 -19.15 -3.09 -8.02
CA LEU A 298 -19.28 -4.49 -7.58
C LEU A 298 -17.93 -5.13 -7.22
N LEU A 299 -16.86 -4.81 -7.97
CA LEU A 299 -15.51 -5.32 -7.70
C LEU A 299 -14.91 -4.85 -6.36
N THR A 300 -15.43 -3.77 -5.79
CA THR A 300 -14.88 -3.18 -4.56
C THR A 300 -15.36 -3.95 -3.31
N PHE A 301 -16.43 -4.75 -3.41
CA PHE A 301 -17.06 -5.46 -2.28
C PHE A 301 -17.37 -4.57 -1.05
N ASP A 302 -17.43 -3.25 -1.25
CA ASP A 302 -17.69 -2.24 -0.22
C ASP A 302 -18.88 -1.36 -0.68
N PRO A 303 -19.94 -1.21 0.14
CA PRO A 303 -21.12 -0.41 -0.21
C PRO A 303 -20.82 1.05 -0.55
N PHE A 304 -19.82 1.65 0.10
CA PHE A 304 -19.40 3.02 -0.20
C PHE A 304 -18.75 3.11 -1.59
N GLY A 305 -17.94 2.11 -1.95
CA GLY A 305 -17.36 2.00 -3.30
C GLY A 305 -18.43 1.90 -4.38
N LEU A 306 -19.46 1.08 -4.16
CA LEU A 306 -20.56 0.91 -5.13
C LEU A 306 -21.27 2.24 -5.43
N ILE A 307 -21.61 3.03 -4.40
CA ILE A 307 -22.32 4.30 -4.58
C ILE A 307 -21.45 5.32 -5.32
N ILE A 308 -20.16 5.41 -4.96
CA ILE A 308 -19.24 6.37 -5.59
C ILE A 308 -19.01 6.00 -7.07
N PHE A 309 -18.73 4.74 -7.37
CA PHE A 309 -18.48 4.29 -8.74
C PHE A 309 -19.75 4.26 -9.60
N ALA A 310 -20.91 3.90 -9.05
CA ALA A 310 -22.18 3.98 -9.76
C ALA A 310 -22.60 5.44 -10.02
N GLY A 311 -22.43 6.32 -9.02
CA GLY A 311 -22.66 7.76 -9.18
C GLY A 311 -21.74 8.39 -10.23
N PHE A 312 -20.47 8.00 -10.24
CA PHE A 312 -19.51 8.42 -11.26
C PHE A 312 -19.88 7.89 -12.65
N GLY A 313 -20.32 6.63 -12.77
CA GLY A 313 -20.78 6.05 -14.03
C GLY A 313 -21.98 6.77 -14.63
N ILE A 314 -22.95 7.16 -13.79
CA ILE A 314 -24.11 7.96 -14.21
C ILE A 314 -23.68 9.37 -14.64
N TYR A 315 -22.83 10.03 -13.83
CA TYR A 315 -22.33 11.37 -14.16
C TYR A 315 -21.53 11.37 -15.48
N ALA A 316 -20.67 10.39 -15.67
CA ALA A 316 -19.89 10.19 -16.89
C ALA A 316 -20.82 9.93 -18.09
N GLY A 317 -21.80 9.03 -17.96
CA GLY A 317 -22.79 8.76 -19.01
C GLY A 317 -23.59 10.00 -19.43
N LEU A 318 -23.87 10.90 -18.48
CA LEU A 318 -24.61 12.14 -18.76
C LEU A 318 -23.78 13.22 -19.44
N THR A 319 -22.48 13.31 -19.14
CA THR A 319 -21.60 14.43 -19.53
C THR A 319 -20.74 14.13 -20.77
N ILE A 320 -20.30 12.87 -20.94
CA ILE A 320 -19.42 12.45 -22.03
C ILE A 320 -20.03 12.74 -23.42
N PRO A 321 -21.31 12.46 -23.71
CA PRO A 321 -21.85 12.68 -25.05
C PRO A 321 -21.81 14.14 -25.50
N GLY A 322 -22.17 15.06 -24.60
CA GLY A 322 -22.16 16.50 -24.86
C GLY A 322 -20.74 17.07 -24.96
N TRP A 323 -19.82 16.59 -24.11
CA TRP A 323 -18.42 16.98 -24.17
C TRP A 323 -17.75 16.48 -25.46
N LEU A 324 -18.01 15.23 -25.86
CA LEU A 324 -17.46 14.62 -27.06
C LEU A 324 -17.94 15.36 -28.32
N LEU A 325 -19.24 15.68 -28.41
CA LEU A 325 -19.79 16.44 -29.52
C LEU A 325 -19.12 17.82 -29.63
N ARG A 326 -19.00 18.53 -28.51
CA ARG A 326 -18.34 19.84 -28.46
C ARG A 326 -16.87 19.75 -28.87
N ASN A 327 -16.17 18.70 -28.45
CA ASN A 327 -14.77 18.48 -28.80
C ASN A 327 -14.60 18.12 -30.29
N ILE A 328 -15.51 17.32 -30.87
CA ILE A 328 -15.49 17.01 -32.31
C ILE A 328 -15.77 18.26 -33.14
N ARG A 329 -16.80 19.04 -32.78
CA ARG A 329 -17.10 20.35 -33.39
C ARG A 329 -15.86 21.26 -33.39
N PHE A 330 -15.25 21.42 -32.23
CA PHE A 330 -14.07 22.26 -32.03
C PHE A 330 -12.87 21.78 -32.89
N ARG A 331 -12.59 20.47 -32.89
CA ARG A 331 -11.51 19.90 -33.71
C ARG A 331 -11.76 20.02 -35.21
N ARG A 332 -13.01 19.86 -35.67
CA ARG A 332 -13.36 20.08 -37.09
C ARG A 332 -13.21 21.57 -37.45
N GLY A 333 -13.67 22.47 -36.59
CA GLY A 333 -13.50 23.92 -36.74
C GLY A 333 -12.02 24.33 -36.87
N LEU A 334 -11.15 23.80 -36.01
CA LEU A 334 -9.70 24.04 -36.09
C LEU A 334 -9.07 23.49 -37.38
N LYS A 335 -9.51 22.32 -37.86
CA LYS A 335 -9.05 21.78 -39.14
C LYS A 335 -9.50 22.65 -40.31
N CYS A 336 -10.76 23.10 -40.31
CA CYS A 336 -11.24 24.08 -41.29
C CYS A 336 -10.38 25.34 -41.26
N GLU A 337 -10.07 25.87 -40.07
CA GLU A 337 -9.26 27.08 -39.92
C GLU A 337 -7.85 26.93 -40.50
N SER A 338 -7.20 25.79 -40.28
CA SER A 338 -5.89 25.50 -40.89
C SER A 338 -5.93 25.41 -42.41
N GLN A 339 -7.03 24.89 -42.98
CA GLN A 339 -7.21 24.75 -44.43
C GLN A 339 -7.77 26.03 -45.09
N LEU A 340 -8.31 26.95 -44.29
CA LEU A 340 -8.98 28.15 -44.77
C LEU A 340 -8.01 29.08 -45.50
N MET A 341 -6.76 29.16 -45.03
CA MET A 341 -5.72 29.93 -45.69
C MET A 341 -5.54 29.49 -47.15
N ASP A 342 -5.34 28.19 -47.36
CA ASP A 342 -5.12 27.62 -48.69
C ASP A 342 -6.34 27.84 -49.59
N ALA A 343 -7.55 27.66 -49.03
CA ALA A 343 -8.80 27.95 -49.73
C ALA A 343 -8.91 29.43 -50.13
N MET A 344 -8.53 30.38 -49.28
CA MET A 344 -8.57 31.80 -49.62
C MET A 344 -7.52 32.20 -50.65
N ILE A 345 -6.33 31.62 -50.61
CA ILE A 345 -5.30 31.85 -51.63
C ILE A 345 -5.82 31.38 -52.99
N LEU A 346 -6.44 30.20 -53.02
CA LEU A 346 -7.05 29.63 -54.21
C LEU A 346 -8.19 30.54 -54.74
N MET A 347 -9.08 30.99 -53.86
CA MET A 347 -10.15 31.93 -54.23
C MET A 347 -9.62 33.28 -54.70
N SER A 348 -8.60 33.86 -54.04
CA SER A 348 -8.00 35.13 -54.45
C SER A 348 -7.40 35.03 -55.87
N ASN A 349 -6.66 33.95 -56.14
CA ASN A 349 -6.08 33.70 -57.46
C ASN A 349 -7.17 33.45 -58.53
N GLY A 350 -8.25 32.77 -58.18
CA GLY A 350 -9.43 32.60 -59.05
C GLY A 350 -10.12 33.93 -59.38
N LEU A 351 -10.39 34.75 -58.36
CA LEU A 351 -11.01 36.07 -58.53
C LEU A 351 -10.12 37.02 -59.33
N LYS A 352 -8.78 36.95 -59.18
CA LYS A 352 -7.82 37.71 -59.99
C LYS A 352 -7.78 37.30 -61.46
N SER A 353 -8.00 36.01 -61.72
CA SER A 353 -8.08 35.47 -63.09
C SER A 353 -9.45 35.70 -63.74
N GLY A 354 -10.37 36.38 -63.05
CA GLY A 354 -11.68 36.76 -63.57
C GLY A 354 -12.77 35.71 -63.36
N ILE A 355 -12.50 34.67 -62.56
CA ILE A 355 -13.51 33.68 -62.16
C ILE A 355 -14.49 34.36 -61.19
N ASP A 356 -15.78 34.03 -61.27
CA ASP A 356 -16.78 34.53 -60.35
C ASP A 356 -16.67 33.85 -58.97
N LEU A 357 -17.33 34.42 -57.95
CA LEU A 357 -17.25 33.90 -56.58
C LEU A 357 -17.73 32.43 -56.50
N ILE A 358 -18.76 32.06 -57.26
CA ILE A 358 -19.32 30.71 -57.24
C ILE A 358 -18.33 29.73 -57.87
N GLY A 359 -17.72 30.07 -59.02
CA GLY A 359 -16.67 29.26 -59.63
C GLY A 359 -15.44 29.11 -58.74
N CYS A 360 -15.08 30.14 -57.97
CA CYS A 360 -14.00 30.06 -56.98
C CYS A 360 -14.34 29.11 -55.81
N LEU A 361 -15.59 29.12 -55.34
CA LEU A 361 -16.05 28.17 -54.31
C LEU A 361 -16.06 26.73 -54.84
N GLU A 362 -16.42 26.51 -56.09
CA GLU A 362 -16.35 25.20 -56.75
C GLU A 362 -14.91 24.69 -56.86
N MET A 363 -13.95 25.60 -57.11
CA MET A 363 -12.52 25.27 -57.09
C MET A 363 -12.06 24.81 -55.70
N VAL A 364 -12.47 25.51 -54.63
CA VAL A 364 -12.20 25.10 -53.23
C VAL A 364 -12.83 23.75 -52.92
N GLN A 365 -14.05 23.49 -53.38
CA GLN A 365 -14.70 22.18 -53.19
C GLN A 365 -13.87 21.05 -53.82
N LYS A 366 -13.26 21.30 -54.98
CA LYS A 366 -12.57 20.26 -55.76
C LYS A 366 -11.13 20.03 -55.31
N ASP A 367 -10.42 21.12 -54.98
CA ASP A 367 -8.97 21.08 -54.79
C ASP A 367 -8.55 21.05 -53.31
N CYS A 368 -9.44 21.40 -52.37
CA CYS A 368 -9.17 21.31 -50.93
C CYS A 368 -9.58 19.96 -50.33
N LEU A 369 -8.90 19.58 -49.24
CA LEU A 369 -9.22 18.38 -48.48
C LEU A 369 -10.45 18.57 -47.58
N PRO A 370 -11.16 17.48 -47.21
CA PRO A 370 -12.16 17.54 -46.13
C PRO A 370 -11.49 18.00 -44.82
N PRO A 371 -12.19 18.76 -43.94
CA PRO A 371 -13.61 19.10 -43.95
C PRO A 371 -14.03 20.35 -44.76
N ILE A 372 -13.11 21.20 -45.23
CA ILE A 372 -13.50 22.46 -45.90
C ILE A 372 -14.22 22.22 -47.23
N SER A 373 -13.78 21.24 -48.02
CA SER A 373 -14.41 20.92 -49.30
C SER A 373 -15.85 20.40 -49.16
N GLU A 374 -16.13 19.64 -48.10
CA GLU A 374 -17.48 19.15 -47.79
C GLU A 374 -18.42 20.32 -47.44
N GLU A 375 -17.95 21.27 -46.64
CA GLU A 375 -18.76 22.41 -46.18
C GLU A 375 -19.07 23.41 -47.30
N PHE A 376 -18.07 23.74 -48.14
CA PHE A 376 -18.30 24.57 -49.32
C PHE A 376 -19.08 23.82 -50.40
N GLY A 377 -18.90 22.50 -50.53
CA GLY A 377 -19.74 21.66 -51.40
C GLY A 377 -21.22 21.67 -50.98
N LEU A 378 -21.50 21.62 -49.68
CA LEU A 378 -22.85 21.81 -49.14
C LEU A 378 -23.40 23.22 -49.39
N CYS A 379 -22.55 24.26 -49.28
CA CYS A 379 -22.92 25.63 -49.64
C CYS A 379 -23.35 25.74 -51.11
N ILE A 380 -22.54 25.22 -52.04
CA ILE A 380 -22.84 25.21 -53.47
C ILE A 380 -24.10 24.40 -53.77
N LYS A 381 -24.27 23.25 -53.10
CA LYS A 381 -25.48 22.43 -53.23
C LYS A 381 -26.73 23.22 -52.81
N ASN A 382 -26.69 23.90 -51.67
CA ASN A 382 -27.82 24.73 -51.21
C ASN A 382 -28.09 25.88 -52.17
N TYR A 383 -27.03 26.55 -52.65
CA TYR A 383 -27.14 27.61 -53.65
C TYR A 383 -27.84 27.11 -54.94
N ARG A 384 -27.43 25.95 -55.46
CA ARG A 384 -28.07 25.30 -56.63
C ARG A 384 -29.52 24.87 -56.38
N LEU A 385 -29.89 24.63 -55.11
CA LEU A 385 -31.27 24.34 -54.69
C LEU A 385 -32.13 25.62 -54.52
N GLY A 386 -31.58 26.80 -54.81
CA GLY A 386 -32.31 28.07 -54.85
C GLY A 386 -32.17 28.94 -53.60
N THR A 387 -31.36 28.56 -52.61
CA THR A 387 -31.04 29.48 -51.51
C THR A 387 -30.08 30.57 -51.97
N SER A 388 -30.22 31.80 -51.46
CA SER A 388 -29.24 32.85 -51.75
C SER A 388 -27.86 32.44 -51.23
N ILE A 389 -26.80 32.88 -51.92
CA ILE A 389 -25.43 32.51 -51.54
C ILE A 389 -25.04 33.09 -50.17
N GLU A 390 -25.60 34.24 -49.81
CA GLU A 390 -25.40 34.85 -48.49
C GLU A 390 -25.91 33.92 -47.39
N ARG A 391 -27.13 33.39 -47.57
CA ARG A 391 -27.74 32.46 -46.61
C ARG A 391 -27.08 31.08 -46.63
N ALA A 392 -26.60 30.63 -47.78
CA ALA A 392 -25.85 29.39 -47.91
C ALA A 392 -24.50 29.47 -47.17
N LEU A 393 -23.80 30.60 -47.26
CA LEU A 393 -22.55 30.87 -46.54
C LEU A 393 -22.79 31.05 -45.03
N GLU A 394 -23.85 31.75 -44.61
CA GLU A 394 -24.24 31.82 -43.19
C GLU A 394 -24.47 30.42 -42.60
N GLY A 395 -25.09 29.52 -43.36
CA GLY A 395 -25.26 28.13 -42.96
C GLY A 395 -23.94 27.36 -42.80
N VAL A 396 -22.86 27.77 -43.45
CA VAL A 396 -21.50 27.23 -43.21
C VAL A 396 -20.94 27.77 -41.89
N ASP A 397 -21.12 29.06 -41.61
CA ASP A 397 -20.66 29.70 -40.36
C ASP A 397 -21.30 29.04 -39.12
N GLU A 398 -22.62 28.81 -39.18
CA GLU A 398 -23.36 28.16 -38.09
C GLU A 398 -22.90 26.73 -37.78
N ARG A 399 -22.45 25.98 -38.81
CA ARG A 399 -22.03 24.58 -38.67
C ARG A 399 -20.59 24.42 -38.20
N VAL A 400 -19.67 25.19 -38.79
CA VAL A 400 -18.23 25.04 -38.55
C VAL A 400 -17.78 25.80 -37.30
N GLN A 401 -18.43 26.93 -36.99
CA GLN A 401 -18.12 27.79 -35.82
C GLN A 401 -16.64 28.15 -35.70
N SER A 402 -15.95 28.34 -36.83
CA SER A 402 -14.56 28.82 -36.85
C SER A 402 -14.54 30.34 -36.90
N ARG A 403 -13.69 30.95 -36.06
CA ARG A 403 -13.61 32.41 -35.91
C ARG A 403 -13.20 33.08 -37.22
N LEU A 404 -12.14 32.57 -37.84
CA LEU A 404 -11.57 33.09 -39.07
C LEU A 404 -12.52 32.93 -40.27
N LEU A 405 -13.19 31.77 -40.34
CA LEU A 405 -14.20 31.50 -41.37
C LEU A 405 -15.40 32.45 -41.25
N SER A 406 -15.88 32.71 -40.03
CA SER A 406 -16.95 33.67 -39.77
C SER A 406 -16.59 35.08 -40.24
N TYR A 407 -15.37 35.53 -39.98
CA TYR A 407 -14.89 36.83 -40.46
C TYR A 407 -14.84 36.91 -41.98
N MET A 408 -14.32 35.86 -42.64
CA MET A 408 -14.29 35.79 -44.10
C MET A 408 -15.70 35.81 -44.70
N ILE A 409 -16.62 34.97 -44.20
CA ILE A 409 -18.01 34.90 -44.69
C ILE A 409 -18.70 36.25 -44.54
N LYS A 410 -18.60 36.89 -43.37
CA LYS A 410 -19.17 38.22 -43.13
C LYS A 410 -18.59 39.27 -44.06
N ALA A 411 -17.28 39.26 -44.28
CA ALA A 411 -16.63 40.17 -45.22
C ALA A 411 -17.13 39.98 -46.66
N ILE A 412 -17.32 38.73 -47.11
CA ILE A 412 -17.87 38.40 -48.43
C ILE A 412 -19.32 38.89 -48.55
N VAL A 413 -20.16 38.61 -47.55
CA VAL A 413 -21.58 39.01 -47.55
C VAL A 413 -21.71 40.54 -47.57
N ILE A 414 -20.93 41.25 -46.76
CA ILE A 414 -20.91 42.72 -46.73
C ILE A 414 -20.41 43.28 -48.07
N GLN A 415 -19.32 42.75 -48.63
CA GLN A 415 -18.76 43.28 -49.86
C GLN A 415 -19.69 43.08 -51.05
N ARG A 416 -20.40 41.95 -51.07
CA ARG A 416 -21.37 41.62 -52.11
C ARG A 416 -22.62 42.50 -52.01
N SER A 417 -23.11 42.81 -50.80
CA SER A 417 -24.27 43.69 -50.61
C SER A 417 -23.99 45.15 -50.95
N VAL A 418 -22.75 45.61 -50.76
CA VAL A 418 -22.30 46.98 -51.09
C VAL A 418 -21.80 47.09 -52.54
N GLY A 419 -21.64 45.97 -53.27
CA GLY A 419 -21.22 45.95 -54.67
C GLY A 419 -19.73 46.26 -54.90
N GLY A 420 -18.89 46.01 -53.91
CA GLY A 420 -17.46 46.34 -53.96
C GLY A 420 -16.59 45.29 -54.68
N ASN A 421 -15.32 45.64 -54.93
CA ASN A 421 -14.34 44.73 -55.53
C ASN A 421 -13.91 43.65 -54.53
N LEU A 422 -14.34 42.40 -54.76
CA LEU A 422 -14.01 41.23 -53.95
C LEU A 422 -12.50 40.93 -53.96
N THR A 423 -11.84 41.09 -55.11
CA THR A 423 -10.40 40.84 -55.29
C THR A 423 -9.53 41.66 -54.32
N LYS A 424 -9.85 42.95 -54.13
CA LYS A 424 -9.12 43.83 -53.18
C LYS A 424 -9.31 43.42 -51.71
N ILE A 425 -10.47 42.88 -51.36
CA ILE A 425 -10.73 42.41 -49.98
C ILE A 425 -10.02 41.08 -49.75
N PHE A 426 -10.09 40.15 -50.68
CA PHE A 426 -9.39 38.87 -50.57
C PHE A 426 -7.88 39.05 -50.40
N ASP A 427 -7.25 40.02 -51.09
CA ASP A 427 -5.82 40.31 -50.90
C ASP A 427 -5.49 40.80 -49.48
N ARG A 428 -6.29 41.73 -48.94
CA ARG A 428 -6.09 42.20 -47.56
C ARG A 428 -6.30 41.10 -46.53
N ILE A 429 -7.29 40.23 -46.75
CA ILE A 429 -7.53 39.12 -45.82
C ILE A 429 -6.38 38.11 -45.93
N VAL A 430 -5.91 37.74 -47.13
CA VAL A 430 -4.77 36.82 -47.30
C VAL A 430 -3.50 37.37 -46.64
N GLU A 431 -3.18 38.66 -46.80
CA GLU A 431 -2.03 39.29 -46.13
C GLU A 431 -2.14 39.22 -44.60
N ASN A 432 -3.29 39.63 -44.04
CA ASN A 432 -3.53 39.60 -42.59
C ASN A 432 -3.45 38.19 -42.01
N ILE A 433 -4.04 37.18 -42.66
CA ILE A 433 -3.97 35.81 -42.14
C ILE A 433 -2.53 35.28 -42.22
N ARG A 434 -1.73 35.68 -43.22
CA ARG A 434 -0.35 35.20 -43.37
C ARG A 434 0.54 35.73 -42.24
N GLU A 435 0.28 36.94 -41.78
CA GLU A 435 0.90 37.51 -40.59
C GLU A 435 0.40 36.83 -39.32
N GLU A 436 -0.90 36.60 -39.19
CA GLU A 436 -1.50 35.91 -38.03
C GLU A 436 -0.97 34.47 -37.88
N SER A 437 -0.93 33.69 -38.96
CA SER A 437 -0.43 32.31 -38.97
C SER A 437 1.03 32.22 -38.49
N LYS A 438 1.91 33.14 -38.92
CA LYS A 438 3.29 33.20 -38.43
C LYS A 438 3.37 33.51 -36.94
N LEU A 439 2.48 34.38 -36.44
CA LEU A 439 2.39 34.69 -35.01
C LEU A 439 1.87 33.50 -34.21
N THR A 440 0.84 32.80 -34.70
CA THR A 440 0.26 31.60 -34.06
C THR A 440 1.26 30.45 -34.01
N GLU A 441 2.03 30.21 -35.08
CA GLU A 441 3.09 29.20 -35.08
C GLU A 441 4.19 29.54 -34.06
N LYS A 442 4.60 30.81 -34.00
CA LYS A 442 5.60 31.27 -33.05
C LYS A 442 5.11 31.14 -31.60
N THR A 443 3.86 31.52 -31.31
CA THR A 443 3.29 31.38 -29.96
C THR A 443 3.03 29.92 -29.60
N ALA A 444 2.60 29.09 -30.56
CA ALA A 444 2.44 27.65 -30.36
C ALA A 444 3.78 26.97 -30.04
N ALA A 445 4.85 27.33 -30.74
CA ALA A 445 6.19 26.81 -30.47
C ALA A 445 6.69 27.23 -29.07
N MET A 446 6.52 28.50 -28.68
CA MET A 446 6.92 29.00 -27.36
C MET A 446 6.09 28.37 -26.21
N THR A 447 4.78 28.19 -26.40
CA THR A 447 3.89 27.59 -25.40
C THR A 447 4.05 26.07 -25.31
N ALA A 448 4.41 25.39 -26.41
CA ALA A 448 4.71 23.95 -26.39
C ALA A 448 5.86 23.62 -25.43
N GLN A 449 6.92 24.43 -25.44
CA GLN A 449 8.04 24.27 -24.50
C GLN A 449 7.58 24.40 -23.05
N GLN A 450 6.78 25.43 -22.73
CA GLN A 450 6.25 25.64 -21.38
C GLN A 450 5.32 24.50 -20.94
N ARG A 451 4.47 23.99 -21.85
CA ARG A 451 3.58 22.85 -21.57
C ARG A 451 4.36 21.57 -21.27
N ILE A 452 5.41 21.28 -22.03
CA ILE A 452 6.28 20.12 -21.77
C ILE A 452 6.93 20.24 -20.39
N GLN A 453 7.46 21.41 -20.05
CA GLN A 453 8.09 21.65 -18.75
C GLN A 453 7.09 21.46 -17.59
N ALA A 454 5.85 21.94 -17.77
CA ALA A 454 4.77 21.75 -16.81
C ALA A 454 4.36 20.29 -16.62
N ILE A 455 4.28 19.52 -17.72
CA ILE A 455 3.97 18.09 -17.67
C ILE A 455 5.07 17.33 -16.93
N VAL A 456 6.35 17.63 -17.21
CA VAL A 456 7.49 17.01 -16.52
C VAL A 456 7.44 17.27 -15.01
N VAL A 457 7.20 18.52 -14.60
CA VAL A 457 7.06 18.89 -13.17
C VAL A 457 5.82 18.25 -12.54
N GLY A 458 4.72 18.14 -13.29
CA GLY A 458 3.49 17.51 -12.80
C GLY A 458 3.59 16.00 -12.61
N ILE A 459 4.43 15.31 -13.38
CA ILE A 459 4.64 13.85 -13.30
C ILE A 459 5.69 13.47 -12.24
N MET A 460 6.63 14.36 -11.93
CA MET A 460 7.71 14.13 -10.95
C MET A 460 7.28 13.48 -9.63
N PRO A 461 6.22 13.95 -8.93
CA PRO A 461 5.80 13.37 -7.65
C PRO A 461 5.38 11.90 -7.77
N TRP A 462 4.74 11.53 -8.89
CA TRP A 462 4.29 10.17 -9.16
C TRP A 462 5.46 9.24 -9.45
N VAL A 463 6.43 9.72 -10.22
CA VAL A 463 7.68 8.97 -10.48
C VAL A 463 8.43 8.73 -9.17
N MET A 464 8.56 9.76 -8.33
CA MET A 464 9.19 9.62 -7.01
C MET A 464 8.45 8.63 -6.11
N LEU A 465 7.12 8.65 -6.12
CA LEU A 465 6.30 7.67 -5.38
C LEU A 465 6.60 6.23 -5.84
N ILE A 466 6.65 5.99 -7.16
CA ILE A 466 6.95 4.67 -7.73
C ILE A 466 8.37 4.21 -7.34
N ILE A 467 9.35 5.10 -7.44
CA ILE A 467 10.74 4.82 -7.06
C ILE A 467 10.81 4.45 -5.57
N MET A 468 10.18 5.24 -4.69
CA MET A 468 10.16 4.94 -3.25
C MET A 468 9.48 3.60 -2.93
N PHE A 469 8.41 3.26 -3.65
CA PHE A 469 7.73 1.98 -3.50
C PHE A 469 8.60 0.80 -3.94
N ALA A 470 9.45 0.98 -4.95
CA ALA A 470 10.39 -0.03 -5.43
C ALA A 470 11.59 -0.23 -4.47
N PHE A 471 12.12 0.84 -3.89
CA PHE A 471 13.29 0.76 -2.99
C PHE A 471 12.92 0.28 -1.57
N GLN A 472 11.78 0.72 -1.01
CA GLN A 472 11.37 0.38 0.36
C GLN A 472 9.84 0.12 0.47
N PRO A 473 9.37 -1.07 0.04
CA PRO A 473 7.93 -1.37 -0.01
C PRO A 473 7.27 -1.54 1.37
N GLY A 474 8.02 -1.89 2.42
CA GLY A 474 7.48 -2.13 3.76
C GLY A 474 6.87 -0.88 4.41
N PRO A 475 7.67 0.18 4.66
CA PRO A 475 7.19 1.43 5.24
C PRO A 475 6.13 2.13 4.39
N MET A 476 6.26 2.06 3.06
CA MET A 476 5.35 2.71 2.12
C MET A 476 3.95 2.11 2.17
N LYS A 477 3.82 0.78 2.25
CA LYS A 477 2.51 0.13 2.40
C LYS A 477 1.84 0.55 3.71
N GLU A 478 2.57 0.57 4.82
CA GLU A 478 1.99 0.93 6.12
C GLU A 478 1.50 2.40 6.14
N PHE A 479 2.21 3.31 5.47
CA PHE A 479 1.80 4.72 5.35
C PHE A 479 0.57 4.90 4.44
N TYR A 480 0.59 4.37 3.21
CA TYR A 480 -0.47 4.62 2.23
C TYR A 480 -1.80 3.92 2.53
N PHE A 481 -1.78 2.79 3.25
CA PHE A 481 -2.99 2.08 3.67
C PHE A 481 -3.57 2.58 5.02
N THR A 482 -2.94 3.58 5.65
CA THR A 482 -3.49 4.26 6.83
C THR A 482 -4.35 5.46 6.39
N GLY A 483 -5.42 5.78 7.13
CA GLY A 483 -6.34 6.89 6.80
C GLY A 483 -5.65 8.26 6.59
N LEU A 484 -4.54 8.51 7.30
CA LEU A 484 -3.71 9.71 7.10
C LEU A 484 -2.99 9.70 5.74
N GLY A 485 -2.47 8.56 5.29
CA GLY A 485 -1.76 8.45 4.01
C GLY A 485 -2.68 8.65 2.80
N VAL A 486 -3.90 8.13 2.87
CA VAL A 486 -4.94 8.38 1.84
C VAL A 486 -5.31 9.86 1.77
N LEU A 487 -5.43 10.53 2.93
CA LEU A 487 -5.72 11.96 2.99
C LEU A 487 -4.59 12.80 2.38
N THR A 488 -3.33 12.48 2.69
CA THR A 488 -2.17 13.15 2.09
C THR A 488 -2.10 12.91 0.58
N LEU A 489 -2.38 11.70 0.09
CA LEU A 489 -2.43 11.42 -1.35
C LEU A 489 -3.54 12.20 -2.06
N MET A 490 -4.74 12.26 -1.48
CA MET A 490 -5.81 13.10 -2.02
C MET A 490 -5.38 14.56 -2.06
N PHE A 491 -4.80 15.07 -0.97
CA PHE A 491 -4.33 16.45 -0.91
C PHE A 491 -3.29 16.75 -1.99
N CYS A 492 -2.26 15.91 -2.14
CA CYS A 492 -1.24 16.05 -3.17
C CYS A 492 -1.85 15.97 -4.59
N THR A 493 -2.76 15.04 -4.84
CA THR A 493 -3.40 14.86 -6.16
C THR A 493 -4.25 16.07 -6.52
N VAL A 494 -5.04 16.59 -5.57
CA VAL A 494 -5.83 17.80 -5.76
C VAL A 494 -4.93 19.00 -6.00
N TRP A 495 -3.83 19.14 -5.25
CA TRP A 495 -2.91 20.26 -5.40
C TRP A 495 -2.18 20.25 -6.75
N ILE A 496 -1.73 19.07 -7.21
CA ILE A 496 -1.15 18.89 -8.55
C ILE A 496 -2.21 19.23 -9.62
N GLY A 497 -3.45 18.80 -9.44
CA GLY A 497 -4.55 19.11 -10.36
C GLY A 497 -4.84 20.62 -10.44
N ILE A 498 -4.83 21.33 -9.30
CA ILE A 498 -4.95 22.79 -9.26
C ILE A 498 -3.77 23.44 -9.98
N GLY A 499 -2.54 23.01 -9.70
CA GLY A 499 -1.34 23.50 -10.36
C GLY A 499 -1.39 23.33 -11.88
N MET A 500 -1.73 22.13 -12.36
CA MET A 500 -1.90 21.86 -13.79
C MET A 500 -3.00 22.72 -14.41
N LYS A 501 -4.10 22.94 -13.70
CA LYS A 501 -5.21 23.80 -14.19
C LYS A 501 -4.78 25.26 -14.29
N ILE A 502 -3.98 25.77 -13.34
CA ILE A 502 -3.42 27.12 -13.41
C ILE A 502 -2.45 27.24 -14.58
N VAL A 503 -1.56 26.26 -14.77
CA VAL A 503 -0.59 26.29 -15.88
C VAL A 503 -1.29 26.19 -17.24
N ASN A 504 -2.29 25.33 -17.38
CA ASN A 504 -3.09 25.26 -18.61
C ASN A 504 -3.84 26.57 -18.86
N LYS A 505 -4.36 27.21 -17.80
CA LYS A 505 -5.01 28.52 -17.93
C LYS A 505 -4.02 29.62 -18.32
N LEU A 506 -2.80 29.62 -17.79
CA LEU A 506 -1.74 30.55 -18.19
C LEU A 506 -1.32 30.33 -19.65
N GLY A 507 -1.27 29.09 -20.11
CA GLY A 507 -0.95 28.74 -21.49
C GLY A 507 -2.07 28.97 -22.51
N ASP A 508 -3.30 29.24 -22.05
CA ASP A 508 -4.43 29.67 -22.89
C ASP A 508 -4.58 31.21 -22.90
N ILE A 509 -3.85 31.94 -22.05
CA ILE A 509 -3.79 33.40 -22.11
C ILE A 509 -2.78 33.79 -23.19
N SER A 510 -3.15 33.61 -24.44
CA SER A 510 -2.57 34.38 -25.54
C SER A 510 -3.62 34.60 -26.63
N VAL A 511 -4.02 35.88 -26.70
CA VAL A 511 -4.92 36.63 -27.61
C VAL A 511 -6.41 36.56 -27.34
#